data_AF-A0A929C9Y2-F1
#
_entry.id   AF-A0A929C9Y2-F1
#
_cell.length_a   1.000
_cell.length_b   1.000
_cell.length_c   1.000
_cell.angle_alpha   90.00
_cell.angle_beta   90.00
_cell.angle_gamma   90.00
#
_symmetry.space_group_name_H-M   'P 1'
#
loop_
_entity.id
_entity.type
_entity.pdbx_description
1 polymer ?
#
loop_
_entity_poly.entity_id
_entity_poly.type
_entity_poly.pdbx_seq_one_letter_code
_entity_poly.pdbx_strand_id
1 'polypeptide(L)'
;MKRQFVYRSCLTLSLAAIIFLLFSCKGTTYEAVYPTLSDGKYDSEFPYRNCSEQLEDIASTLVKLDVLVFYKTYAFTLDSKITLDQITGNNKLDELASSVDVFSESVGGTAVTVQYTDNNIAFLSCAHIVDYPDTIITYFPYPDDNYVQLTAIKARQQNSISKAPPGGKLEILAIDRRADIVILGKEVSGPKQNNIQVFTYPLGNSGELEWGSFVYIMGFPLGHAMITRGIVSDPKRIRKGSFLIDAVFNQGFSGGPVIAVRDGVPNFEMVGMVKSSAAVNKFYLTPENTDKIGEINFDEPYEGKVRITAEKDIQYGITFSVTTEMLIDFYKQHSRDLKDRGYSLDAFFGLEDK
;
A
#
# COMPACT_ATOMS: atom_id res chain seq x y z
N MET A 1 -25.33 43.42 -73.33
CA MET A 1 -24.70 43.60 -72.00
C MET A 1 -25.20 42.67 -70.89
N LYS A 2 -26.48 42.23 -70.82
CA LYS A 2 -26.97 41.38 -69.71
C LYS A 2 -26.37 39.96 -69.63
N ARG A 3 -26.03 39.31 -70.76
CA ARG A 3 -25.46 37.94 -70.77
C ARG A 3 -24.04 37.84 -70.20
N GLN A 4 -23.17 38.82 -70.47
CA GLN A 4 -21.78 38.78 -69.97
C GLN A 4 -21.68 38.99 -68.45
N PHE A 5 -22.63 39.70 -67.84
CA PHE A 5 -22.65 39.92 -66.39
C PHE A 5 -23.02 38.63 -65.64
N VAL A 6 -23.99 37.86 -66.17
CA VAL A 6 -24.42 36.58 -65.59
C VAL A 6 -23.30 35.54 -65.61
N TYR A 7 -22.52 35.46 -66.70
CA TYR A 7 -21.39 34.51 -66.78
C TYR A 7 -20.26 34.87 -65.79
N ARG A 8 -19.98 36.16 -65.58
CA ARG A 8 -18.96 36.58 -64.59
C ARG A 8 -19.39 36.29 -63.16
N SER A 9 -20.65 36.54 -62.81
CA SER A 9 -21.18 36.23 -61.48
C SER A 9 -21.25 34.73 -61.20
N CYS A 10 -21.58 33.92 -62.22
CA CYS A 10 -21.62 32.45 -62.08
C CYS A 10 -20.21 31.85 -61.93
N LEU A 11 -19.23 32.39 -62.66
CA LEU A 11 -17.82 31.98 -62.55
C LEU A 11 -17.24 32.31 -61.17
N THR A 12 -17.56 33.49 -60.60
CA THR A 12 -17.10 33.87 -59.26
C THR A 12 -17.74 33.02 -58.15
N LEU A 13 -19.03 32.65 -58.29
CA LEU A 13 -19.70 31.75 -57.33
C LEU A 13 -19.15 30.32 -57.42
N SER A 14 -18.87 29.83 -58.63
CA SER A 14 -18.23 28.53 -58.83
C SER A 14 -16.82 28.49 -58.22
N LEU A 15 -16.03 29.55 -58.41
CA LEU A 15 -14.69 29.64 -57.84
C LEU A 15 -14.71 29.71 -56.31
N ALA A 16 -15.64 30.47 -55.74
CA ALA A 16 -15.81 30.56 -54.28
C ALA A 16 -16.27 29.23 -53.67
N ALA A 17 -17.14 28.49 -54.35
CA ALA A 17 -17.58 27.16 -53.91
C ALA A 17 -16.44 26.12 -53.95
N ILE A 18 -15.57 26.19 -54.96
CA ILE A 18 -14.38 25.32 -55.06
C ILE A 18 -13.38 25.64 -53.94
N ILE A 19 -13.18 26.92 -53.61
CA ILE A 19 -12.31 27.32 -52.49
C ILE A 19 -12.88 26.81 -51.15
N PHE A 20 -14.19 26.90 -50.92
CA PHE A 20 -14.81 26.36 -49.71
C PHE A 20 -14.71 24.81 -49.62
N LEU A 21 -14.80 24.10 -50.74
CA LEU A 21 -14.59 22.65 -50.79
C LEU A 21 -13.13 22.25 -50.48
N LEU A 22 -12.16 23.07 -50.89
CA LEU A 22 -10.73 22.83 -50.60
C LEU A 22 -10.36 23.10 -49.14
N PHE A 23 -11.06 24.01 -48.44
CA PHE A 23 -10.87 24.27 -47.01
C PHE A 23 -11.72 23.38 -46.08
N SER A 24 -12.66 22.59 -46.61
CA SER A 24 -13.50 21.69 -45.81
C SER A 24 -12.83 20.35 -45.46
N CYS A 25 -11.66 20.06 -46.03
CA CYS A 25 -10.83 18.96 -45.57
C CYS A 25 -10.12 19.37 -44.28
N LYS A 26 -10.79 19.17 -43.13
CA LYS A 26 -10.08 18.93 -41.87
C LYS A 26 -9.22 17.69 -42.11
N GLY A 27 -7.93 17.89 -42.39
CA GLY A 27 -6.96 16.82 -42.30
C GLY A 27 -7.02 16.30 -40.87
N THR A 28 -7.61 15.12 -40.68
CA THR A 28 -7.34 14.33 -39.49
C THR A 28 -5.85 14.03 -39.57
N THR A 29 -5.04 14.81 -38.87
CA THR A 29 -3.70 14.41 -38.51
C THR A 29 -3.87 13.17 -37.65
N TYR A 30 -3.91 12.00 -38.31
CA TYR A 30 -3.36 10.82 -37.70
C TYR A 30 -1.88 11.16 -37.57
N GLU A 31 -1.51 11.76 -36.44
CA GLU A 31 -0.16 11.54 -35.90
C GLU A 31 0.08 10.05 -36.09
N ALA A 32 1.14 9.71 -36.82
CA ALA A 32 1.55 8.33 -36.97
C ALA A 32 1.47 7.72 -35.57
N VAL A 33 0.72 6.62 -35.40
CA VAL A 33 0.28 6.06 -34.12
C VAL A 33 1.44 5.68 -33.18
N TYR A 34 2.70 5.93 -33.56
CA TYR A 34 3.89 5.53 -32.83
C TYR A 34 5.10 6.47 -33.03
N PRO A 35 5.22 7.56 -32.25
CA PRO A 35 6.51 8.16 -31.95
C PRO A 35 6.74 8.40 -30.44
N THR A 36 5.76 8.10 -29.57
CA THR A 36 5.78 8.45 -28.13
C THR A 36 6.54 7.47 -27.24
N LEU A 37 7.11 6.40 -27.78
CA LEU A 37 7.75 5.34 -27.00
C LEU A 37 9.18 5.64 -26.53
N SER A 38 9.69 6.84 -26.78
CA SER A 38 11.01 7.26 -26.31
C SER A 38 11.03 8.77 -26.08
N ASP A 39 10.10 9.25 -25.25
CA ASP A 39 10.02 10.65 -24.84
C ASP A 39 10.65 10.90 -23.46
N GLY A 40 11.17 9.84 -22.82
CA GLY A 40 11.76 9.86 -21.50
C GLY A 40 10.74 9.90 -20.39
N LYS A 41 9.44 9.70 -20.64
CA LYS A 41 8.37 9.80 -19.64
C LYS A 41 7.77 8.45 -19.29
N TYR A 42 7.00 8.44 -18.21
CA TYR A 42 6.17 7.29 -17.87
C TYR A 42 4.99 7.17 -18.82
N ASP A 43 4.80 5.96 -19.34
CA ASP A 43 3.71 5.62 -20.24
C ASP A 43 2.36 5.89 -19.55
N SER A 44 1.43 6.48 -20.29
CA SER A 44 0.03 6.67 -19.88
C SER A 44 -0.92 5.70 -20.58
N GLU A 45 -0.39 4.90 -21.50
CA GLU A 45 -1.13 3.92 -22.27
C GLU A 45 -0.82 2.49 -21.82
N PHE A 46 -1.72 1.58 -22.14
CA PHE A 46 -1.51 0.17 -21.90
C PHE A 46 -0.30 -0.35 -22.67
N PRO A 47 0.56 -1.19 -22.04
CA PRO A 47 1.62 -1.86 -22.76
C PRO A 47 1.06 -2.64 -23.96
N TYR A 48 1.57 -2.31 -25.15
CA TYR A 48 1.20 -2.95 -26.41
C TYR A 48 1.96 -4.27 -26.65
N ARG A 49 2.96 -4.58 -25.80
CA ARG A 49 3.72 -5.82 -25.79
C ARG A 49 3.39 -6.67 -24.57
N ASN A 50 3.53 -7.98 -24.72
CA ASN A 50 3.50 -8.90 -23.59
C ASN A 50 4.64 -8.55 -22.62
N CYS A 51 4.32 -8.37 -21.35
CA CYS A 51 5.27 -8.11 -20.26
C CYS A 51 5.16 -9.13 -19.12
N SER A 52 4.53 -10.28 -19.37
CA SER A 52 4.29 -11.30 -18.34
C SER A 52 5.59 -11.78 -17.68
N GLU A 53 6.69 -11.87 -18.43
CA GLU A 53 7.99 -12.29 -17.89
C GLU A 53 8.51 -11.30 -16.85
N GLN A 54 8.47 -10.00 -17.14
CA GLN A 54 8.91 -8.96 -16.21
C GLN A 54 8.01 -8.91 -14.97
N LEU A 55 6.69 -9.06 -15.16
CA LEU A 55 5.74 -9.06 -14.07
C LEU A 55 5.89 -10.30 -13.17
N GLU A 56 6.19 -11.46 -13.74
CA GLU A 56 6.50 -12.68 -13.00
C GLU A 56 7.81 -12.54 -12.21
N ASP A 57 8.82 -11.95 -12.85
CA ASP A 57 10.11 -11.67 -12.22
C ASP A 57 9.94 -10.74 -11.02
N ILE A 58 9.21 -9.63 -11.17
CA ILE A 58 8.85 -8.74 -10.05
C ILE A 58 8.06 -9.48 -8.97
N ALA A 59 7.01 -10.23 -9.35
CA ALA A 59 6.17 -10.95 -8.40
C ALA A 59 6.95 -11.99 -7.58
N SER A 60 8.00 -12.59 -8.17
CA SER A 60 8.85 -13.59 -7.50
C SER A 60 9.66 -13.02 -6.33
N THR A 61 9.90 -11.70 -6.32
CA THR A 61 10.62 -10.97 -5.26
C THR A 61 9.74 -10.66 -4.05
N LEU A 62 8.42 -10.79 -4.22
CA LEU A 62 7.44 -10.46 -3.19
C LEU A 62 7.24 -11.64 -2.24
N VAL A 63 7.09 -11.29 -0.96
CA VAL A 63 6.76 -12.24 0.10
C VAL A 63 5.52 -11.77 0.84
N LYS A 64 4.69 -12.73 1.26
CA LYS A 64 3.60 -12.48 2.19
C LYS A 64 4.19 -12.20 3.56
N LEU A 65 3.79 -11.09 4.17
CA LEU A 65 4.15 -10.71 5.54
C LEU A 65 2.95 -10.97 6.45
N ASP A 66 3.09 -11.87 7.42
CA ASP A 66 2.07 -12.16 8.41
C ASP A 66 2.56 -11.75 9.81
N VAL A 67 1.73 -10.99 10.53
CA VAL A 67 2.00 -10.50 11.88
C VAL A 67 0.90 -10.98 12.81
N LEU A 68 1.29 -11.63 13.90
CA LEU A 68 0.40 -12.11 14.95
C LEU A 68 0.79 -11.48 16.28
N VAL A 69 -0.15 -10.76 16.90
CA VAL A 69 0.05 -10.06 18.17
C VAL A 69 -0.89 -10.62 19.21
N PHE A 70 -0.37 -10.84 20.41
CA PHE A 70 -1.13 -11.30 21.57
C PHE A 70 -1.11 -10.21 22.63
N TYR A 71 -2.29 -9.82 23.11
CA TYR A 71 -2.45 -8.89 24.22
C TYR A 71 -3.05 -9.61 25.41
N LYS A 72 -2.48 -9.35 26.60
CA LYS A 72 -3.12 -9.68 27.87
C LYS A 72 -3.99 -8.50 28.29
N THR A 73 -5.29 -8.72 28.44
CA THR A 73 -6.27 -7.70 28.81
C THR A 73 -6.62 -7.78 30.28
N TYR A 74 -6.72 -6.62 30.91
CA TYR A 74 -7.19 -6.39 32.26
C TYR A 74 -8.43 -5.53 32.16
N ALA A 75 -9.58 -6.08 32.51
CA ALA A 75 -10.83 -5.33 32.58
C ALA A 75 -11.08 -4.86 34.01
N PHE A 76 -11.64 -3.67 34.15
CA PHE A 76 -12.00 -3.07 35.43
C PHE A 76 -13.49 -2.73 35.44
N THR A 77 -14.10 -2.75 36.62
CA THR A 77 -15.49 -2.27 36.80
C THR A 77 -15.48 -0.78 37.10
N LEU A 78 -16.57 -0.09 36.78
CA LEU A 78 -16.70 1.35 37.06
C LEU A 78 -16.55 1.65 38.57
N ASP A 79 -17.05 0.76 39.44
CA ASP A 79 -16.96 0.89 40.90
C ASP A 79 -15.53 0.87 41.44
N SER A 80 -14.60 0.23 40.71
CA SER A 80 -13.19 0.17 41.10
C SER A 80 -12.44 1.49 40.90
N LYS A 81 -12.99 2.42 40.09
CA LYS A 81 -12.46 3.78 39.88
C LYS A 81 -10.96 3.81 39.54
N ILE A 82 -10.50 2.81 38.79
CA ILE A 82 -9.09 2.66 38.42
C ILE A 82 -8.69 3.75 37.44
N THR A 83 -7.63 4.50 37.75
CA THR A 83 -7.08 5.57 36.91
C THR A 83 -5.80 5.13 36.20
N LEU A 84 -5.40 5.86 35.15
CA LEU A 84 -4.16 5.61 34.42
C LEU A 84 -2.91 5.63 35.33
N ASP A 85 -2.88 6.55 36.30
CA ASP A 85 -1.75 6.68 37.24
C ASP A 85 -1.60 5.43 38.11
N GLN A 86 -2.71 4.80 38.50
CA GLN A 86 -2.68 3.54 39.25
C GLN A 86 -2.21 2.37 38.40
N ILE A 87 -2.45 2.39 37.08
CA ILE A 87 -1.99 1.35 36.16
C ILE A 87 -0.49 1.49 35.90
N THR A 88 -0.02 2.71 35.66
CA THR A 88 1.38 2.99 35.33
C THR A 88 2.30 2.91 36.55
N GLY A 89 1.79 3.20 37.75
CA GLY A 89 2.53 3.14 39.01
C GLY A 89 2.51 1.79 39.73
N ASN A 90 1.74 0.79 39.25
CA ASN A 90 1.53 -0.47 39.97
C ASN A 90 1.83 -1.71 39.10
N ASN A 91 2.73 -2.57 39.57
CA ASN A 91 3.09 -3.83 38.90
C ASN A 91 2.09 -4.99 39.16
N LYS A 92 0.94 -4.73 39.80
CA LYS A 92 -0.03 -5.75 40.24
C LYS A 92 -1.41 -5.59 39.58
N LEU A 93 -1.44 -5.44 38.25
CA LEU A 93 -2.69 -5.31 37.50
C LEU A 93 -3.62 -6.53 37.68
N ASP A 94 -3.06 -7.73 37.85
CA ASP A 94 -3.83 -8.96 38.14
C ASP A 94 -4.65 -8.87 39.44
N GLU A 95 -4.22 -8.07 40.43
CA GLU A 95 -4.92 -7.89 41.71
C GLU A 95 -6.04 -6.84 41.61
N LEU A 96 -5.92 -5.90 40.66
CA LEU A 96 -6.88 -4.81 40.46
C LEU A 96 -7.98 -5.15 39.46
N ALA A 97 -7.68 -6.06 38.52
CA ALA A 97 -8.59 -6.39 37.44
C ALA A 97 -9.77 -7.24 37.93
N SER A 98 -10.97 -6.94 37.42
CA SER A 98 -12.15 -7.78 37.62
C SER A 98 -12.12 -9.03 36.74
N SER A 99 -11.45 -8.95 35.59
CA SER A 99 -11.17 -10.12 34.74
C SER A 99 -9.87 -9.94 33.97
N VAL A 100 -9.26 -11.07 33.63
CA VAL A 100 -8.02 -11.15 32.85
C VAL A 100 -8.25 -12.12 31.70
N ASP A 101 -8.00 -11.64 30.48
CA ASP A 101 -8.20 -12.41 29.26
C ASP A 101 -6.99 -12.24 28.32
N VAL A 102 -6.95 -13.04 27.26
CA VAL A 102 -5.97 -12.89 26.17
C VAL A 102 -6.73 -12.84 24.86
N PHE A 103 -6.47 -11.82 24.05
CA PHE A 103 -6.92 -11.78 22.67
C PHE A 103 -5.74 -11.67 21.71
N SER A 104 -5.96 -12.05 20.46
CA SER A 104 -4.97 -11.96 19.41
C SER A 104 -5.49 -11.20 18.20
N GLU A 105 -4.60 -10.44 17.57
CA GLU A 105 -4.83 -9.80 16.27
C GLU A 105 -3.86 -10.37 15.24
N SER A 106 -4.35 -10.56 14.02
CA SER A 106 -3.57 -11.05 12.89
C SER A 106 -3.75 -10.11 11.71
N VAL A 107 -2.64 -9.66 11.13
CA VAL A 107 -2.63 -8.82 9.92
C VAL A 107 -1.68 -9.42 8.90
N GLY A 108 -2.16 -9.47 7.65
CA GLY A 108 -1.40 -9.87 6.49
C GLY A 108 -1.13 -8.69 5.57
N GLY A 109 0.05 -8.66 4.97
CA GLY A 109 0.47 -7.68 3.98
C GLY A 109 1.50 -8.22 3.02
N THR A 110 2.15 -7.32 2.29
CA THR A 110 3.19 -7.63 1.31
C THR A 110 4.51 -7.02 1.76
N ALA A 111 5.62 -7.70 1.49
CA ALA A 111 6.95 -7.12 1.57
C ALA A 111 7.75 -7.45 0.30
N VAL A 112 8.63 -6.53 -0.09
CA VAL A 112 9.54 -6.68 -1.24
C VAL A 112 10.90 -7.13 -0.73
N THR A 113 11.47 -8.19 -1.28
CA THR A 113 12.84 -8.60 -0.95
C THR A 113 13.84 -7.65 -1.59
N VAL A 114 14.57 -6.87 -0.79
CA VAL A 114 15.47 -5.80 -1.28
C VAL A 114 16.96 -6.14 -1.16
N GLN A 115 17.30 -7.16 -0.36
CA GLN A 115 18.67 -7.68 -0.25
C GLN A 115 18.61 -9.15 0.14
N TYR A 116 19.48 -9.97 -0.46
CA TYR A 116 19.74 -11.34 0.00
C TYR A 116 21.22 -11.70 -0.16
N THR A 117 21.90 -11.83 0.98
CA THR A 117 23.31 -12.21 1.12
C THR A 117 23.42 -13.56 1.83
N ASP A 118 24.63 -14.09 1.96
CA ASP A 118 24.87 -15.35 2.66
C ASP A 118 24.50 -15.30 4.15
N ASN A 119 24.55 -14.11 4.76
CA ASN A 119 24.31 -13.93 6.19
C ASN A 119 22.95 -13.29 6.50
N ASN A 120 22.40 -12.48 5.60
CA ASN A 120 21.28 -11.60 5.89
C ASN A 120 20.31 -11.49 4.71
N ILE A 121 19.02 -11.35 5.01
CA ILE A 121 17.96 -11.02 4.06
C ILE A 121 17.14 -9.83 4.59
N ALA A 122 16.80 -8.88 3.72
CA ALA A 122 16.03 -7.69 4.07
C ALA A 122 14.82 -7.48 3.18
N PHE A 123 13.79 -6.87 3.77
CA PHE A 123 12.51 -6.60 3.13
C PHE A 123 12.06 -5.16 3.36
N LEU A 124 11.42 -4.58 2.35
CA LEU A 124 10.72 -3.29 2.44
C LEU A 124 9.21 -3.53 2.54
N SER A 125 8.52 -2.82 3.43
CA SER A 125 7.07 -2.92 3.59
C SER A 125 6.49 -1.65 4.26
N CYS A 126 5.20 -1.66 4.58
CA CYS A 126 4.54 -0.61 5.36
C CYS A 126 4.67 -0.83 6.87
N ALA A 127 4.88 0.25 7.61
CA ALA A 127 5.02 0.24 9.06
C ALA A 127 3.76 -0.28 9.78
N HIS A 128 2.56 0.12 9.34
CA HIS A 128 1.30 -0.24 9.98
C HIS A 128 1.02 -1.75 10.00
N ILE A 129 1.70 -2.53 9.17
CA ILE A 129 1.56 -3.99 9.17
C ILE A 129 2.21 -4.59 10.43
N VAL A 130 3.28 -3.97 10.94
CA VAL A 130 4.11 -4.47 12.06
C VAL A 130 4.10 -3.56 13.30
N ASP A 131 3.57 -2.35 13.20
CA ASP A 131 3.58 -1.35 14.28
C ASP A 131 2.36 -1.51 15.19
N TYR A 132 2.54 -2.24 16.28
CA TYR A 132 1.52 -2.45 17.30
C TYR A 132 1.95 -1.83 18.62
N PRO A 133 1.08 -1.04 19.27
CA PRO A 133 1.41 -0.39 20.54
C PRO A 133 1.68 -1.43 21.63
N ASP A 134 2.57 -1.11 22.56
CA ASP A 134 2.82 -1.99 23.71
C ASP A 134 1.64 -2.01 24.69
N THR A 135 0.82 -0.95 24.69
CA THR A 135 -0.33 -0.81 25.59
C THR A 135 -1.48 -0.10 24.89
N ILE A 136 -2.69 -0.63 25.06
CA ILE A 136 -3.96 -0.04 24.62
C ILE A 136 -4.79 0.24 25.87
N ILE A 137 -5.32 1.45 25.98
CA ILE A 137 -6.11 1.87 27.14
C ILE A 137 -7.47 2.36 26.64
N THR A 138 -8.52 1.74 27.17
CA THR A 138 -9.91 2.11 26.90
C THR A 138 -10.51 2.68 28.19
N TYR A 139 -11.17 3.83 28.09
CA TYR A 139 -11.81 4.51 29.21
C TYR A 139 -13.32 4.29 29.20
N PHE A 140 -13.94 4.38 30.38
CA PHE A 140 -15.39 4.42 30.46
C PHE A 140 -15.95 5.68 29.77
N PRO A 141 -17.10 5.59 29.08
CA PRO A 141 -17.58 6.69 28.24
C PRO A 141 -18.20 7.87 29.02
N TYR A 142 -18.59 7.75 30.29
CA TYR A 142 -19.22 8.82 31.10
C TYR A 142 -19.17 8.57 32.62
N PRO A 143 -19.16 9.61 33.50
CA PRO A 143 -18.78 11.01 33.27
C PRO A 143 -17.50 11.44 34.03
N ASP A 144 -16.72 12.34 33.41
CA ASP A 144 -15.56 13.14 33.88
C ASP A 144 -14.37 12.48 34.58
N ASP A 145 -14.55 11.28 35.10
CA ASP A 145 -13.47 10.56 35.71
C ASP A 145 -12.72 9.77 34.62
N ASN A 146 -11.41 10.00 34.51
CA ASN A 146 -10.49 9.27 33.62
C ASN A 146 -10.30 7.81 34.09
N TYR A 147 -11.40 7.11 34.36
CA TYR A 147 -11.40 5.73 34.79
C TYR A 147 -11.19 4.80 33.60
N VAL A 148 -10.22 3.91 33.77
CA VAL A 148 -9.85 2.91 32.79
C VAL A 148 -10.82 1.75 32.88
N GLN A 149 -11.42 1.42 31.74
CA GLN A 149 -12.28 0.25 31.56
C GLN A 149 -11.46 -0.99 31.21
N LEU A 150 -10.49 -0.83 30.32
CA LEU A 150 -9.68 -1.92 29.80
C LEU A 150 -8.25 -1.45 29.62
N THR A 151 -7.30 -2.29 30.00
CA THR A 151 -5.89 -2.15 29.60
C THR A 151 -5.44 -3.43 28.91
N ALA A 152 -4.96 -3.31 27.68
CA ALA A 152 -4.38 -4.41 26.93
C ALA A 152 -2.86 -4.20 26.84
N ILE A 153 -2.07 -5.13 27.37
CA ILE A 153 -0.60 -5.08 27.32
C ILE A 153 -0.10 -6.14 26.35
N LYS A 154 0.74 -5.73 25.39
CA LYS A 154 1.29 -6.64 24.39
C LYS A 154 2.18 -7.68 25.07
N ALA A 155 1.73 -8.92 25.06
CA ALA A 155 2.46 -10.04 25.66
C ALA A 155 3.50 -10.59 24.69
N ARG A 156 3.15 -10.66 23.40
CA ARG A 156 4.03 -11.21 22.36
C ARG A 156 3.62 -10.71 20.98
N GLN A 157 4.60 -10.46 20.12
CA GLN A 157 4.40 -10.24 18.69
C GLN A 157 5.29 -11.22 17.90
N GLN A 158 4.73 -11.80 16.84
CA GLN A 158 5.42 -12.69 15.93
C GLN A 158 5.30 -12.14 14.51
N ASN A 159 6.42 -11.80 13.91
CA ASN A 159 6.49 -11.37 12.51
C ASN A 159 7.02 -12.55 11.69
N SER A 160 6.41 -12.81 10.54
CA SER A 160 6.82 -13.91 9.66
C SER A 160 6.66 -13.54 8.20
N ILE A 161 7.53 -14.08 7.34
CA ILE A 161 7.43 -13.94 5.88
C ILE A 161 7.37 -15.29 5.21
N SER A 162 6.58 -15.40 4.14
CA SER A 162 6.55 -16.59 3.29
C SER A 162 7.90 -16.77 2.60
N LYS A 163 8.29 -18.02 2.30
CA LYS A 163 9.53 -18.34 1.59
C LYS A 163 10.81 -17.86 2.30
N ALA A 164 10.74 -17.60 3.62
CA ALA A 164 11.91 -17.23 4.40
C ALA A 164 12.95 -18.38 4.41
N PRO A 165 14.24 -18.08 4.17
CA PRO A 165 15.27 -19.08 4.40
C PRO A 165 15.38 -19.39 5.92
N PRO A 166 15.92 -20.57 6.29
CA PRO A 166 16.26 -20.87 7.68
C PRO A 166 17.16 -19.80 8.28
N GLY A 167 17.05 -19.58 9.59
CA GLY A 167 17.86 -18.59 10.31
C GLY A 167 17.12 -17.92 11.46
N GLY A 168 17.53 -16.69 11.80
CA GLY A 168 17.06 -15.91 12.94
C GLY A 168 15.58 -15.52 12.93
N LYS A 169 15.16 -14.60 13.81
CA LYS A 169 13.80 -14.06 13.78
C LYS A 169 13.71 -12.93 12.76
N LEU A 170 12.50 -12.65 12.28
CA LEU A 170 12.24 -11.46 11.48
C LEU A 170 12.09 -10.26 12.41
N GLU A 171 13.01 -9.31 12.28
CA GLU A 171 13.11 -8.14 13.14
C GLU A 171 12.78 -6.86 12.38
N ILE A 172 12.33 -5.84 13.11
CA ILE A 172 12.21 -4.48 12.60
C ILE A 172 13.60 -3.86 12.64
N LEU A 173 14.18 -3.58 11.47
CA LEU A 173 15.50 -2.94 11.41
C LEU A 173 15.38 -1.43 11.55
N ALA A 174 14.45 -0.82 10.82
CA ALA A 174 14.15 0.61 10.85
C ALA A 174 12.66 0.84 10.57
N ILE A 175 12.07 1.87 11.16
CA ILE A 175 10.64 2.18 11.02
C ILE A 175 10.36 3.69 11.05
N ASP A 176 9.59 4.17 10.08
CA ASP A 176 9.00 5.51 10.08
C ASP A 176 7.48 5.39 10.07
N ARG A 177 6.87 5.66 11.23
CA ARG A 177 5.41 5.60 11.43
C ARG A 177 4.65 6.69 10.68
N ARG A 178 5.28 7.84 10.43
CA ARG A 178 4.63 8.97 9.75
C ARG A 178 4.58 8.71 8.25
N ALA A 179 5.72 8.32 7.67
CA ALA A 179 5.79 7.93 6.27
C ALA A 179 5.08 6.60 6.00
N ASP A 180 4.96 5.74 7.02
CA ASP A 180 4.45 4.37 6.97
C ASP A 180 5.37 3.44 6.16
N ILE A 181 6.66 3.47 6.52
CA ILE A 181 7.72 2.70 5.88
C ILE A 181 8.43 1.87 6.94
N VAL A 182 8.73 0.61 6.64
CA VAL A 182 9.55 -0.25 7.49
C VAL A 182 10.54 -1.05 6.65
N ILE A 183 11.76 -1.19 7.17
CA ILE A 183 12.70 -2.21 6.72
C ILE A 183 12.73 -3.32 7.76
N LEU A 184 12.46 -4.53 7.30
CA LEU A 184 12.53 -5.76 8.08
C LEU A 184 13.77 -6.55 7.68
N GLY A 185 14.30 -7.35 8.60
CA GLY A 185 15.49 -8.15 8.31
C GLY A 185 15.60 -9.37 9.19
N LYS A 186 16.39 -10.32 8.72
CA LYS A 186 16.64 -11.59 9.38
C LYS A 186 18.01 -12.12 8.99
N GLU A 187 18.70 -12.67 9.98
CA GLU A 187 19.89 -13.49 9.75
C GLU A 187 19.50 -14.81 9.06
N VAL A 188 20.32 -15.21 8.10
CA VAL A 188 20.16 -16.43 7.29
C VAL A 188 21.16 -17.46 7.78
N SER A 189 20.72 -18.72 7.83
CA SER A 189 21.57 -19.86 8.16
C SER A 189 21.50 -20.89 7.04
N GLY A 190 22.67 -21.35 6.60
CA GLY A 190 22.80 -22.33 5.52
C GLY A 190 23.08 -21.68 4.16
N PRO A 191 23.20 -22.48 3.09
CA PRO A 191 23.55 -21.98 1.78
C PRO A 191 22.45 -21.09 1.19
N LYS A 192 22.86 -20.06 0.44
CA LYS A 192 21.96 -19.19 -0.31
C LYS A 192 21.06 -20.02 -1.22
N GLN A 193 19.76 -19.79 -1.13
CA GLN A 193 18.76 -20.51 -1.91
C GLN A 193 18.45 -19.79 -3.23
N ASN A 194 18.55 -20.51 -4.35
CA ASN A 194 18.37 -19.93 -5.68
C ASN A 194 16.92 -19.54 -6.02
N ASN A 195 15.94 -19.95 -5.21
CA ASN A 195 14.52 -19.67 -5.40
C ASN A 195 14.04 -18.38 -4.72
N ILE A 196 14.91 -17.68 -3.97
CA ILE A 196 14.61 -16.39 -3.36
C ILE A 196 15.17 -15.31 -4.27
N GLN A 197 14.27 -14.55 -4.88
CA GLN A 197 14.62 -13.47 -5.78
C GLN A 197 14.67 -12.13 -5.04
N VAL A 198 15.61 -11.28 -5.45
CA VAL A 198 15.76 -9.91 -4.95
C VAL A 198 15.21 -8.96 -6.01
N PHE A 199 14.54 -7.90 -5.58
CA PHE A 199 14.06 -6.86 -6.49
C PHE A 199 15.22 -6.10 -7.12
N THR A 200 15.35 -6.18 -8.45
CA THR A 200 16.47 -5.63 -9.23
C THR A 200 16.09 -4.49 -10.17
N TYR A 201 14.79 -4.17 -10.29
CA TYR A 201 14.34 -3.05 -11.12
C TYR A 201 14.73 -1.72 -10.45
N PRO A 202 15.08 -0.69 -11.22
CA PRO A 202 15.49 0.59 -10.67
C PRO A 202 14.34 1.28 -9.93
N LEU A 203 14.70 2.07 -8.91
CA LEU A 203 13.79 3.08 -8.38
C LEU A 203 13.61 4.19 -9.41
N GLY A 204 12.36 4.50 -9.72
CA GLY A 204 11.97 5.61 -10.56
C GLY A 204 11.82 6.92 -9.78
N ASN A 205 11.48 7.99 -10.48
CA ASN A 205 11.21 9.30 -9.92
C ASN A 205 9.70 9.51 -9.81
N SER A 206 9.12 9.36 -8.62
CA SER A 206 7.67 9.59 -8.45
C SER A 206 7.29 11.01 -8.91
N GLY A 207 8.17 12.00 -8.72
CA GLY A 207 8.01 13.38 -9.18
C GLY A 207 7.72 13.57 -10.67
N GLU A 208 8.02 12.58 -11.51
CA GLU A 208 7.76 12.58 -12.95
C GLU A 208 6.42 11.92 -13.33
N LEU A 209 5.68 11.38 -12.37
CA LEU A 209 4.34 10.85 -12.62
C LEU A 209 3.38 11.98 -13.01
N GLU A 210 2.61 11.74 -14.05
CA GLU A 210 1.58 12.63 -14.56
C GLU A 210 0.18 12.06 -14.30
N TRP A 211 -0.85 12.88 -14.49
CA TRP A 211 -2.22 12.36 -14.50
C TRP A 211 -2.36 11.36 -15.65
N GLY A 212 -2.83 10.15 -15.34
CA GLY A 212 -2.96 9.09 -16.33
C GLY A 212 -1.74 8.18 -16.47
N SER A 213 -0.60 8.47 -15.81
CA SER A 213 0.55 7.56 -15.82
C SER A 213 0.12 6.17 -15.37
N PHE A 214 0.42 5.16 -16.19
CA PHE A 214 -0.02 3.80 -16.02
C PHE A 214 0.87 3.06 -15.02
N VAL A 215 0.25 2.34 -14.07
CA VAL A 215 0.96 1.61 -13.02
C VAL A 215 0.42 0.21 -12.78
N TYR A 216 1.32 -0.68 -12.38
CA TYR A 216 1.01 -1.97 -11.78
C TYR A 216 1.24 -1.91 -10.28
N ILE A 217 0.41 -2.66 -9.54
CA ILE A 217 0.66 -2.95 -8.13
C ILE A 217 0.50 -4.45 -7.89
N MET A 218 1.28 -4.98 -6.96
CA MET A 218 1.32 -6.40 -6.67
C MET A 218 1.32 -6.64 -5.16
N GLY A 219 0.72 -7.74 -4.73
CA GLY A 219 0.72 -8.11 -3.31
C GLY A 219 0.01 -9.43 -3.01
N PHE A 220 -0.31 -9.63 -1.73
CA PHE A 220 -0.89 -10.87 -1.19
C PHE A 220 -2.26 -10.66 -0.50
N PRO A 221 -3.29 -10.11 -1.18
CA PRO A 221 -4.65 -10.09 -0.64
C PRO A 221 -5.12 -11.50 -0.26
N LEU A 222 -5.55 -11.65 1.01
CA LEU A 222 -5.92 -12.94 1.59
C LEU A 222 -4.86 -14.04 1.41
N GLY A 223 -3.59 -13.65 1.24
CA GLY A 223 -2.46 -14.56 1.08
C GLY A 223 -2.22 -15.08 -0.34
N HIS A 224 -2.96 -14.63 -1.35
CA HIS A 224 -2.76 -15.01 -2.74
C HIS A 224 -1.95 -13.95 -3.50
N ALA A 225 -0.88 -14.37 -4.17
CA ALA A 225 -0.13 -13.48 -5.04
C ALA A 225 -1.04 -12.94 -6.15
N MET A 226 -1.21 -11.62 -6.21
CA MET A 226 -2.08 -10.95 -7.16
C MET A 226 -1.40 -9.72 -7.73
N ILE A 227 -1.69 -9.47 -9.00
CA ILE A 227 -1.38 -8.22 -9.70
C ILE A 227 -2.68 -7.50 -10.01
N THR A 228 -2.66 -6.19 -9.87
CA THR A 228 -3.66 -5.31 -10.44
C THR A 228 -2.99 -4.07 -11.00
N ARG A 229 -3.78 -3.21 -11.61
CA ARG A 229 -3.33 -2.06 -12.38
C ARG A 229 -4.21 -0.86 -12.12
N GLY A 230 -3.70 0.31 -12.45
CA GLY A 230 -4.43 1.56 -12.43
C GLY A 230 -3.66 2.65 -13.14
N ILE A 231 -4.14 3.87 -12.97
CA ILE A 231 -3.49 5.10 -13.38
C ILE A 231 -3.27 5.99 -12.17
N VAL A 232 -2.31 6.90 -12.32
CA VAL A 232 -2.09 7.97 -11.36
C VAL A 232 -3.19 9.02 -11.48
N SER A 233 -3.89 9.25 -10.37
CA SER A 233 -5.05 10.13 -10.25
C SER A 233 -4.81 11.35 -9.35
N ASP A 234 -3.65 11.49 -8.71
CA ASP A 234 -3.22 12.75 -8.10
C ASP A 234 -1.70 12.71 -7.89
N PRO A 235 -0.90 13.11 -8.90
CA PRO A 235 0.55 13.20 -8.75
C PRO A 235 0.94 14.37 -7.85
N LYS A 236 0.10 15.41 -7.69
CA LYS A 236 0.53 16.63 -6.98
C LYS A 236 0.57 16.47 -5.47
N ARG A 237 0.04 15.36 -4.93
CA ARG A 237 0.29 14.95 -3.55
C ARG A 237 1.77 14.63 -3.27
N ILE A 238 2.63 14.46 -4.29
CA ILE A 238 4.05 14.09 -4.13
C ILE A 238 4.80 15.07 -3.22
N ARG A 239 4.43 16.36 -3.22
CA ARG A 239 4.98 17.37 -2.29
C ARG A 239 4.72 17.05 -0.80
N LYS A 240 3.83 16.11 -0.49
CA LYS A 240 3.51 15.58 0.84
C LYS A 240 4.02 14.14 1.05
N GLY A 241 4.85 13.61 0.13
CA GLY A 241 5.41 12.26 0.20
C GLY A 241 4.44 11.14 -0.21
N SER A 242 3.38 11.45 -0.96
CA SER A 242 2.38 10.46 -1.38
C SER A 242 1.81 10.78 -2.78
N PHE A 243 1.17 9.83 -3.44
CA PHE A 243 0.35 10.07 -4.64
C PHE A 243 -0.87 9.15 -4.63
N LEU A 244 -1.88 9.45 -5.46
CA LEU A 244 -3.07 8.63 -5.61
C LEU A 244 -3.07 7.83 -6.90
N ILE A 245 -3.56 6.60 -6.80
CA ILE A 245 -3.85 5.72 -7.94
C ILE A 245 -5.27 5.17 -7.82
N ASP A 246 -5.88 4.82 -8.93
CA ASP A 246 -7.24 4.23 -8.98
C ASP A 246 -7.25 2.69 -8.96
N ALA A 247 -6.10 2.07 -8.70
CA ALA A 247 -5.97 0.62 -8.65
C ALA A 247 -6.83 0.00 -7.54
N VAL A 248 -7.44 -1.16 -7.83
CA VAL A 248 -8.25 -1.93 -6.87
C VAL A 248 -7.37 -2.37 -5.71
N PHE A 249 -7.66 -1.85 -4.51
CA PHE A 249 -6.84 -2.11 -3.33
C PHE A 249 -7.59 -2.91 -2.27
N ASN A 250 -6.88 -3.88 -1.71
CA ASN A 250 -7.25 -4.62 -0.51
C ASN A 250 -6.06 -4.57 0.46
N GLN A 251 -6.27 -4.75 1.76
CA GLN A 251 -5.20 -4.63 2.78
C GLN A 251 -3.96 -5.49 2.51
N GLY A 252 -4.09 -6.66 1.88
CA GLY A 252 -2.94 -7.50 1.55
C GLY A 252 -2.00 -6.92 0.47
N PHE A 253 -2.38 -5.84 -0.24
CA PHE A 253 -1.48 -5.10 -1.12
C PHE A 253 -0.58 -4.11 -0.38
N SER A 254 -0.87 -3.77 0.88
CA SER A 254 -0.02 -2.86 1.68
C SER A 254 1.42 -3.37 1.70
N GLY A 255 2.37 -2.48 1.42
CA GLY A 255 3.80 -2.79 1.33
C GLY A 255 4.25 -3.35 -0.03
N GLY A 256 3.33 -3.55 -0.97
CA GLY A 256 3.63 -3.95 -2.35
C GLY A 256 4.20 -2.80 -3.18
N PRO A 257 5.00 -3.08 -4.22
CA PRO A 257 5.59 -2.05 -5.04
C PRO A 257 4.57 -1.46 -6.01
N VAL A 258 4.70 -0.16 -6.30
CA VAL A 258 4.05 0.51 -7.43
C VAL A 258 5.06 0.59 -8.55
N ILE A 259 4.73 -0.01 -9.69
CA ILE A 259 5.62 -0.11 -10.84
C ILE A 259 5.05 0.69 -12.00
N ALA A 260 5.85 1.56 -12.61
CA ALA A 260 5.52 2.25 -13.85
C ALA A 260 6.40 1.73 -15.00
N VAL A 261 5.99 2.02 -16.24
CA VAL A 261 6.76 1.75 -17.45
C VAL A 261 7.24 3.07 -18.01
N ARG A 262 8.53 3.19 -18.32
CA ARG A 262 9.11 4.37 -18.97
C ARG A 262 9.54 4.03 -20.38
N ASP A 263 9.11 4.77 -21.39
CA ASP A 263 9.53 4.49 -22.78
C ASP A 263 9.23 3.04 -23.21
N GLY A 264 8.09 2.48 -22.79
CA GLY A 264 7.65 1.14 -23.16
C GLY A 264 8.34 -0.05 -22.47
N VAL A 265 7.76 -1.24 -22.66
CA VAL A 265 8.30 -2.51 -22.16
C VAL A 265 9.63 -2.82 -22.87
N PRO A 266 10.69 -3.22 -22.13
CA PRO A 266 10.68 -3.79 -20.77
C PRO A 266 11.14 -2.84 -19.64
N ASN A 267 11.06 -1.53 -19.83
CA ASN A 267 11.66 -0.54 -18.93
C ASN A 267 10.76 -0.25 -17.72
N PHE A 268 10.70 -1.19 -16.78
CA PHE A 268 9.94 -1.03 -15.54
C PHE A 268 10.77 -0.31 -14.47
N GLU A 269 10.13 0.60 -13.74
CA GLU A 269 10.71 1.29 -12.59
C GLU A 269 9.75 1.21 -11.40
N MET A 270 10.28 0.99 -10.19
CA MET A 270 9.48 1.15 -8.97
C MET A 270 9.31 2.63 -8.67
N VAL A 271 8.10 3.14 -8.79
CA VAL A 271 7.75 4.56 -8.57
C VAL A 271 7.05 4.79 -7.23
N GLY A 272 6.99 3.78 -6.37
CA GLY A 272 6.47 3.93 -5.02
C GLY A 272 6.13 2.60 -4.36
N MET A 273 5.46 2.69 -3.21
CA MET A 273 4.96 1.54 -2.45
C MET A 273 3.51 1.80 -2.06
N VAL A 274 2.64 0.82 -2.29
CA VAL A 274 1.22 0.93 -1.94
C VAL A 274 1.07 0.90 -0.43
N LYS A 275 0.29 1.85 0.09
CA LYS A 275 0.12 2.06 1.53
C LYS A 275 -1.26 1.63 2.04
N SER A 276 -2.30 2.19 1.46
CA SER A 276 -3.67 2.03 1.98
C SER A 276 -4.69 2.47 0.93
N SER A 277 -5.97 2.24 1.19
CA SER A 277 -7.06 2.86 0.44
C SER A 277 -7.91 3.71 1.38
N ALA A 278 -8.67 4.65 0.81
CA ALA A 278 -9.68 5.37 1.56
C ALA A 278 -10.68 4.38 2.14
N ALA A 279 -11.02 4.51 3.42
CA ALA A 279 -12.00 3.67 4.07
C ALA A 279 -12.90 4.52 4.97
N VAL A 280 -14.17 4.12 5.04
CA VAL A 280 -15.15 4.70 5.96
C VAL A 280 -15.47 3.65 7.02
N ASN A 281 -15.39 4.02 8.30
CA ASN A 281 -15.82 3.13 9.36
C ASN A 281 -17.35 3.11 9.41
N LYS A 282 -17.94 1.93 9.26
CA LYS A 282 -19.35 1.69 9.53
C LYS A 282 -19.47 0.96 10.86
N PHE A 283 -20.39 1.42 11.70
CA PHE A 283 -20.63 0.82 13.01
C PHE A 283 -21.99 0.11 12.97
N TYR A 284 -21.99 -1.17 13.34
CA TYR A 284 -23.18 -2.01 13.39
C TYR A 284 -23.40 -2.54 14.79
N LEU A 285 -24.66 -2.72 15.17
CA LEU A 285 -25.00 -3.55 16.31
C LEU A 285 -25.04 -5.00 15.84
N THR A 286 -24.20 -5.85 16.43
CA THR A 286 -24.13 -7.27 16.12
C THR A 286 -24.46 -8.11 17.36
N PRO A 287 -25.06 -9.30 17.19
CA PRO A 287 -25.17 -10.28 18.27
C PRO A 287 -23.82 -10.56 18.92
N GLU A 288 -23.79 -10.72 20.24
CA GLU A 288 -22.56 -11.03 20.98
C GLU A 288 -21.95 -12.39 20.55
N ASN A 289 -22.79 -13.38 20.23
CA ASN A 289 -22.40 -14.73 19.80
C ASN A 289 -22.44 -14.90 18.28
N THR A 290 -21.49 -14.32 17.55
CA THR A 290 -21.39 -14.46 16.09
C THR A 290 -21.05 -15.89 15.63
N ASP A 291 -20.43 -16.70 16.49
CA ASP A 291 -20.01 -18.08 16.16
C ASP A 291 -21.19 -19.05 16.06
N LYS A 292 -22.37 -18.62 16.54
CA LYS A 292 -23.64 -19.36 16.51
C LYS A 292 -24.69 -18.65 15.67
N ILE A 293 -24.29 -17.90 14.64
CA ILE A 293 -25.21 -17.19 13.73
C ILE A 293 -26.32 -18.11 13.19
N GLY A 294 -26.03 -19.40 12.97
CA GLY A 294 -27.02 -20.38 12.51
C GLY A 294 -28.11 -20.74 13.53
N GLU A 295 -27.93 -20.40 14.81
CA GLU A 295 -28.95 -20.57 15.86
C GLU A 295 -29.87 -19.33 15.99
N ILE A 296 -29.58 -18.24 15.27
CA ILE A 296 -30.34 -16.98 15.32
C ILE A 296 -31.50 -17.06 14.31
N ASN A 297 -32.72 -16.87 14.80
CA ASN A 297 -33.89 -16.69 13.95
C ASN A 297 -33.93 -15.26 13.40
N PHE A 298 -33.78 -15.09 12.09
CA PHE A 298 -33.79 -13.77 11.44
C PHE A 298 -35.20 -13.22 11.20
N ASP A 299 -36.24 -14.03 11.36
CA ASP A 299 -37.64 -13.61 11.19
C ASP A 299 -38.26 -13.02 12.47
N GLU A 300 -37.52 -13.07 13.60
CA GLU A 300 -37.96 -12.56 14.91
C GLU A 300 -37.01 -11.45 15.42
N PRO A 301 -37.51 -10.49 16.21
CA PRO A 301 -36.66 -9.51 16.88
C PRO A 301 -35.58 -10.20 17.74
N TYR A 302 -34.33 -9.77 17.58
CA TYR A 302 -33.23 -10.29 18.40
C TYR A 302 -33.34 -9.77 19.85
N GLU A 303 -33.51 -10.67 20.82
CA GLU A 303 -33.61 -10.33 22.24
C GLU A 303 -32.29 -10.51 23.02
N GLY A 304 -31.22 -10.96 22.36
CA GLY A 304 -29.94 -11.21 23.00
C GLY A 304 -29.10 -9.95 23.24
N LYS A 305 -27.93 -10.14 23.86
CA LYS A 305 -26.96 -9.06 24.04
C LYS A 305 -26.35 -8.65 22.70
N VAL A 306 -26.27 -7.35 22.47
CA VAL A 306 -25.65 -6.76 21.28
C VAL A 306 -24.32 -6.11 21.64
N ARG A 307 -23.39 -6.13 20.70
CA ARG A 307 -22.12 -5.39 20.75
C ARG A 307 -22.01 -4.46 19.55
N ILE A 308 -21.22 -3.39 19.69
CA ILE A 308 -20.87 -2.55 18.56
C ILE A 308 -19.70 -3.20 17.82
N THR A 309 -19.85 -3.43 16.52
CA THR A 309 -18.78 -3.86 15.63
C THR A 309 -18.49 -2.75 14.63
N ALA A 310 -17.21 -2.40 14.50
CA ALA A 310 -16.74 -1.49 13.46
C ALA A 310 -16.27 -2.32 12.26
N GLU A 311 -16.78 -2.01 11.08
CA GLU A 311 -16.33 -2.56 9.81
C GLU A 311 -15.69 -1.45 8.97
N LYS A 312 -14.53 -1.72 8.37
CA LYS A 312 -13.86 -0.79 7.46
C LYS A 312 -14.40 -1.00 6.05
N ASP A 313 -15.23 -0.08 5.57
CA ASP A 313 -15.74 -0.08 4.22
C ASP A 313 -14.75 0.61 3.26
N ILE A 314 -14.01 -0.20 2.50
CA ILE A 314 -12.98 0.25 1.57
C ILE A 314 -13.64 0.96 0.38
N GLN A 315 -13.25 2.21 0.15
CA GLN A 315 -13.65 3.02 -1.00
C GLN A 315 -12.67 2.75 -2.15
N TYR A 316 -13.00 1.75 -2.98
CA TYR A 316 -12.23 1.40 -4.16
C TYR A 316 -12.06 2.59 -5.13
N GLY A 317 -10.95 2.61 -5.86
CA GLY A 317 -10.60 3.70 -6.78
C GLY A 317 -9.85 4.87 -6.12
N ILE A 318 -9.59 4.80 -4.81
CA ILE A 318 -8.72 5.76 -4.10
C ILE A 318 -7.68 4.98 -3.31
N THR A 319 -6.50 4.83 -3.88
CA THR A 319 -5.37 4.12 -3.28
C THR A 319 -4.22 5.08 -3.05
N PHE A 320 -3.73 5.14 -1.81
CA PHE A 320 -2.61 5.96 -1.40
C PHE A 320 -1.30 5.18 -1.55
N SER A 321 -0.30 5.85 -2.09
CA SER A 321 1.06 5.33 -2.24
C SER A 321 2.08 6.21 -1.52
N VAL A 322 3.19 5.62 -1.11
CA VAL A 322 4.42 6.30 -0.66
C VAL A 322 5.32 6.52 -1.88
N THR A 323 5.92 7.70 -2.00
CA THR A 323 6.79 8.04 -3.14
C THR A 323 8.20 7.46 -2.97
N THR A 324 8.94 7.29 -4.08
CA THR A 324 10.34 6.82 -4.02
C THR A 324 11.25 7.77 -3.28
N GLU A 325 11.02 9.09 -3.36
CA GLU A 325 11.83 10.06 -2.65
C GLU A 325 11.70 9.87 -1.13
N MET A 326 10.49 9.56 -0.63
CA MET A 326 10.29 9.22 0.78
C MET A 326 11.01 7.93 1.17
N LEU A 327 11.01 6.91 0.30
CA LEU A 327 11.72 5.65 0.55
C LEU A 327 13.24 5.89 0.62
N ILE A 328 13.78 6.69 -0.29
CA ILE A 328 15.20 7.05 -0.35
C ILE A 328 15.60 7.87 0.87
N ASP A 329 14.82 8.88 1.24
CA ASP A 329 15.09 9.73 2.41
C ASP A 329 15.04 8.91 3.71
N PHE A 330 14.07 8.00 3.82
CA PHE A 330 13.99 7.05 4.93
C PHE A 330 15.26 6.18 5.02
N TYR A 331 15.69 5.57 3.91
CA TYR A 331 16.91 4.77 3.91
C TYR A 331 18.15 5.61 4.28
N LYS A 332 18.30 6.81 3.72
CA LYS A 332 19.44 7.69 4.05
C LYS A 332 19.53 7.99 5.54
N GLN A 333 18.39 8.24 6.20
CA GLN A 333 18.32 8.51 7.65
C GLN A 333 18.78 7.31 8.50
N HIS A 334 18.55 6.08 8.04
CA HIS A 334 18.86 4.85 8.76
C HIS A 334 20.07 4.08 8.22
N SER A 335 20.69 4.54 7.13
CA SER A 335 21.70 3.81 6.37
C SER A 335 22.90 3.36 7.21
N ARG A 336 23.36 4.20 8.14
CA ARG A 336 24.49 3.87 9.03
C ARG A 336 24.16 2.67 9.93
N ASP A 337 23.05 2.73 10.67
CA ASP A 337 22.63 1.66 11.58
C ASP A 337 22.38 0.34 10.83
N LEU A 338 21.75 0.43 9.65
CA LEU A 338 21.51 -0.73 8.80
C LEU A 338 22.82 -1.39 8.35
N LYS A 339 23.79 -0.59 7.88
CA LYS A 339 25.11 -1.09 7.44
C LYS A 339 25.90 -1.70 8.59
N ASP A 340 25.88 -1.07 9.76
CA ASP A 340 26.53 -1.59 10.98
C ASP A 340 25.98 -2.96 11.39
N ARG A 341 24.72 -3.25 11.05
CA ARG A 341 24.04 -4.54 11.26
C ARG A 341 24.18 -5.52 10.08
N GLY A 342 24.95 -5.17 9.04
CA GLY A 342 25.18 -6.01 7.87
C GLY A 342 24.11 -5.91 6.78
N TYR A 343 23.31 -4.85 6.76
CA TYR A 343 22.27 -4.57 5.76
C TYR A 343 22.66 -3.35 4.92
N SER A 344 23.33 -3.58 3.79
CA SER A 344 23.63 -2.53 2.81
C SER A 344 22.60 -2.56 1.69
N LEU A 345 21.72 -1.58 1.66
CA LEU A 345 20.65 -1.47 0.67
C LEU A 345 20.97 -0.43 -0.42
N ASP A 346 22.22 0.02 -0.51
CA ASP A 346 22.65 1.06 -1.47
C ASP A 346 22.31 0.68 -2.91
N ALA A 347 22.52 -0.58 -3.30
CA ALA A 347 22.18 -1.09 -4.62
C ALA A 347 20.69 -0.90 -4.95
N PHE A 348 19.80 -1.30 -4.04
CA PHE A 348 18.35 -1.15 -4.22
C PHE A 348 17.94 0.31 -4.29
N PHE A 349 18.52 1.17 -3.43
CA PHE A 349 18.19 2.61 -3.40
C PHE A 349 18.95 3.45 -4.43
N GLY A 350 19.78 2.85 -5.28
CA GLY A 350 20.57 3.55 -6.30
C GLY A 350 21.60 4.52 -5.73
N LEU A 351 22.17 4.21 -4.55
CA LEU A 351 23.12 5.05 -3.82
C LEU A 351 24.56 4.52 -3.82
N GLU A 352 24.87 3.52 -4.65
CA GLU A 352 26.26 3.07 -4.84
C GLU A 352 27.06 4.13 -5.61
N ASP A 353 28.28 4.42 -5.15
CA ASP A 353 29.23 5.23 -5.90
C ASP A 353 29.57 4.51 -7.21
N LYS A 354 29.18 5.10 -8.35
CA LYS A 354 29.48 4.57 -9.69
C LYS A 354 30.94 4.74 -10.08
#